data_AF-A0A1J5N0T1-F1
#
_entry.id   AF-A0A1J5N0T1-F1
#
_cell.length_a   1.000
_cell.length_b   1.000
_cell.length_c   1.000
_cell.angle_alpha   90.00
_cell.angle_beta   90.00
_cell.angle_gamma   90.00
#
_symmetry.space_group_name_H-M   'P 1'
#
loop_
_entity.id
_entity.type
_entity.pdbx_description
1 polymer ?
#
loop_
_entity_poly.entity_id
_entity_poly.type
_entity_poly.pdbx_seq_one_letter_code
_entity_poly.pdbx_strand_id
1 'polypeptide(L)' 'MSLKRQHFIGIGPLAALLFYYLLTFNGLAEMPATAAAITLLTVIWWVSEALPIPATSLVPFALLPLFGVVDHKTVASSL' A
#
# COMPACT_ATOMS: atom_id res chain seq x y z
N MET A 1 11.69 20.78 -12.19
CA MET A 1 12.08 19.44 -11.68
C MET A 1 11.33 18.39 -12.47
N SER A 2 12.00 17.60 -13.31
CA SER A 2 11.35 16.53 -14.07
C SER A 2 11.14 15.32 -13.15
N LEU A 3 9.91 15.07 -12.73
CA LEU A 3 9.54 13.90 -11.93
C LEU A 3 9.75 12.63 -12.76
N LYS A 4 10.84 11.91 -12.50
CA LYS A 4 11.08 10.57 -13.08
C LYS A 4 10.37 9.50 -12.27
N ARG A 5 9.94 8.42 -12.93
CA ARG A 5 9.26 7.25 -12.33
C ARG A 5 9.94 6.71 -11.05
N GLN A 6 11.27 6.77 -10.98
CA GLN A 6 12.05 6.32 -9.83
C GLN A 6 11.73 7.06 -8.51
N HIS A 7 11.28 8.32 -8.56
CA HIS A 7 10.92 9.06 -7.36
C HIS A 7 9.66 8.50 -6.69
N PHE A 8 8.76 7.89 -7.48
CA PHE A 8 7.52 7.31 -6.95
C PHE A 8 7.76 6.08 -6.07
N ILE A 9 8.93 5.44 -6.18
CA ILE A 9 9.33 4.36 -5.27
C ILE A 9 9.40 4.87 -3.82
N GLY A 10 9.91 6.08 -3.60
CA GLY A 10 9.98 6.70 -2.27
C GLY A 10 8.73 7.52 -1.91
N ILE A 11 8.11 8.18 -2.89
CA ILE A 11 6.90 8.99 -2.66
C ILE A 11 5.72 8.11 -2.26
N GLY A 12 5.58 6.91 -2.84
CA GLY A 12 4.50 5.97 -2.51
C GLY A 12 4.41 5.65 -1.01
N PRO A 13 5.47 5.11 -0.38
CA PRO A 13 5.48 4.80 1.05
C PRO A 13 5.23 6.02 1.93
N LEU A 14 5.79 7.18 1.57
CA LEU A 14 5.60 8.42 2.31
C LEU A 14 4.15 8.90 2.24
N ALA A 15 3.53 8.84 1.06
CA ALA A 15 2.12 9.16 0.86
C ALA A 15 1.20 8.19 1.62
N ALA A 16 1.52 6.89 1.60
CA ALA A 16 0.76 5.87 2.32
C ALA A 16 0.80 6.08 3.85
N LEU A 17 1.98 6.40 4.41
CA LEU A 17 2.13 6.71 5.84
C LEU A 17 1.34 7.97 6.21
N LEU A 18 1.47 9.05 5.43
CA LEU A 18 0.70 10.28 5.67
C LEU A 18 -0.80 10.01 5.61
N PHE A 19 -1.25 9.18 4.66
CA PHE A 19 -2.66 8.83 4.52
C PHE A 19 -3.18 8.01 5.69
N TYR A 20 -2.40 7.04 6.18
CA TYR A 20 -2.72 6.29 7.40
C TYR A 20 -2.90 7.24 8.60
N TYR A 21 -1.92 8.12 8.85
CA TYR A 21 -2.02 9.09 9.96
C TYR A 21 -3.23 10.02 9.80
N LEU A 22 -3.53 10.46 8.58
CA LEU A 22 -4.69 11.29 8.31
C LEU A 22 -6.00 10.56 8.63
N LEU A 23 -6.13 9.29 8.24
CA LEU A 23 -7.33 8.49 8.54
C LEU A 23 -7.49 8.22 10.03
N THR A 24 -6.42 7.82 10.71
CA THR A 24 -6.45 7.57 12.16
C THR A 24 -6.72 8.87 12.94
N PHE A 25 -6.16 10.01 12.51
CA PHE A 25 -6.44 11.32 13.11
C PHE A 25 -7.91 11.74 12.93
N ASN A 26 -8.55 11.34 11.85
CA ASN A 26 -10.00 11.55 11.63
C ASN A 26 -10.89 10.54 12.38
N GLY A 27 -10.31 9.68 13.24
CA GLY A 27 -11.05 8.72 14.06
C GLY A 27 -11.37 7.39 13.38
N LEU A 28 -10.76 7.11 12.22
CA LEU A 28 -10.90 5.79 11.59
C LEU A 28 -10.13 4.73 12.40
N ALA A 29 -10.69 3.52 12.51
CA ALA A 29 -10.01 2.41 13.16
C ALA A 29 -8.71 2.03 12.44
N GLU A 30 -7.75 1.53 13.21
CA GLU A 30 -6.38 1.19 12.76
C GLU A 30 -6.35 0.19 11.59
N MET A 31 -7.15 -0.87 11.65
CA MET A 31 -7.21 -1.90 10.60
C MET A 31 -7.66 -1.36 9.24
N PRO A 32 -8.83 -0.70 9.10
CA PRO A 32 -9.24 -0.13 7.83
C PRO A 32 -8.33 1.02 7.36
N ALA A 33 -7.75 1.80 8.28
CA ALA A 33 -6.74 2.81 7.93
C ALA A 33 -5.50 2.19 7.28
N THR A 34 -5.02 1.08 7.84
CA THR A 34 -3.87 0.33 7.31
C THR A 34 -4.17 -0.28 5.93
N ALA A 35 -5.36 -0.88 5.76
CA ALA A 35 -5.82 -1.41 4.48
C ALA A 35 -5.86 -0.32 3.38
N ALA A 36 -6.40 0.85 3.73
CA ALA A 36 -6.49 1.99 2.82
C ALA A 36 -5.11 2.55 2.45
N ALA A 37 -4.17 2.63 3.40
CA ALA A 37 -2.80 3.06 3.16
C ALA A 37 -2.04 2.11 2.21
N ILE A 38 -2.15 0.79 2.42
CA ILE A 38 -1.55 -0.22 1.54
C ILE A 38 -2.17 -0.15 0.13
N THR A 39 -3.48 0.07 0.05
CA THR A 39 -4.18 0.25 -1.23
C THR A 39 -3.66 1.47 -1.97
N LEU A 40 -3.51 2.61 -1.27
CA LEU A 40 -2.98 3.84 -1.85
C LEU A 40 -1.55 3.64 -2.37
N LEU A 41 -0.68 3.00 -1.58
CA LEU A 41 0.69 2.64 -1.99
C LEU A 41 0.69 1.86 -3.31
N THR A 42 -0.16 0.83 -3.39
CA THR A 42 -0.26 -0.07 -4.54
C THR A 42 -0.71 0.69 -5.79
N VAL A 43 -1.74 1.54 -5.65
CA VAL A 43 -2.24 2.37 -6.76
C VAL A 43 -1.20 3.37 -7.24
N ILE A 44 -0.47 4.03 -6.34
CA ILE A 44 0.60 4.96 -6.71
C ILE A 44 1.65 4.25 -7.56
N TRP A 45 2.09 3.06 -7.16
CA TRP A 45 3.09 2.30 -7.91
C TRP A 45 2.58 1.71 -9.22
N TRP A 46 1.30 1.34 -9.31
CA TRP A 46 0.68 0.93 -10.58
C TRP A 46 0.59 2.09 -11.58
N VAL A 47 0.01 3.21 -11.17
CA VAL A 47 -0.24 4.36 -12.06
C VAL A 47 1.06 5.00 -12.51
N SER A 48 2.06 5.07 -11.63
CA SER A 48 3.38 5.63 -11.97
C SER A 48 4.31 4.64 -12.68
N GLU A 49 3.92 3.35 -12.76
CA GLU A 49 4.77 2.21 -13.13
C GLU A 49 6.18 2.33 -12.52
N ALA A 50 6.23 2.64 -11.22
CA ALA A 50 7.48 2.82 -10.48
C ALA A 50 8.27 1.50 -10.36
N LEU A 51 7.54 0.39 -10.35
CA LEU A 51 8.02 -0.98 -10.29
C LEU A 51 7.32 -1.83 -11.37
N PRO A 52 7.91 -2.95 -11.81
CA PRO A 52 7.22 -3.90 -12.67
C PRO A 52 5.88 -4.33 -12.08
N ILE A 53 4.84 -4.45 -12.91
CA ILE A 53 3.48 -4.81 -12.48
C ILE A 53 3.46 -6.04 -11.55
N PRO A 54 4.20 -7.14 -11.82
CA PRO A 54 4.25 -8.29 -10.91
C PRO A 54 4.74 -7.94 -9.51
N ALA A 55 5.76 -7.07 -9.39
CA ALA A 55 6.31 -6.66 -8.11
C ALA A 55 5.32 -5.79 -7.32
N THR A 56 4.65 -4.85 -7.99
CA THR A 56 3.62 -4.00 -7.36
C THR A 56 2.43 -4.83 -6.86
N SER A 57 2.02 -5.86 -7.59
CA SER A 57 0.91 -6.73 -7.17
C SER A 57 1.23 -7.58 -5.93
N LEU A 58 2.51 -7.82 -5.62
CA LEU A 58 2.92 -8.53 -4.39
C LEU A 58 2.80 -7.67 -3.13
N VAL A 59 2.69 -6.34 -3.28
CA VAL A 59 2.66 -5.40 -2.16
C VAL A 59 1.44 -5.60 -1.26
N PRO A 60 0.19 -5.57 -1.75
CA PRO A 60 -0.96 -5.84 -0.90
C PRO A 60 -0.95 -7.29 -0.41
N PHE A 61 -0.49 -8.24 -1.23
CA PHE A 61 -0.39 -9.64 -0.85
C PHE A 61 0.54 -9.86 0.35
N ALA A 62 1.67 -9.15 0.42
CA ALA A 62 2.61 -9.25 1.52
C ALA A 62 2.19 -8.38 2.72
N LEU A 63 1.79 -7.13 2.48
CA LEU A 63 1.58 -6.16 3.56
C LEU A 63 0.25 -6.36 4.29
N LEU A 64 -0.85 -6.70 3.60
CA LEU A 64 -2.14 -6.89 4.26
C LEU A 64 -2.12 -7.98 5.35
N PRO A 65 -1.58 -9.20 5.11
CA PRO A 65 -1.45 -10.21 6.17
C PRO A 65 -0.39 -9.82 7.20
N LEU A 66 0.71 -9.19 6.79
CA LEU A 66 1.77 -8.74 7.71
C LEU A 66 1.24 -7.80 8.79
N PHE A 67 0.30 -6.91 8.42
CA PHE A 67 -0.36 -6.00 9.36
C PHE A 67 -1.64 -6.56 9.99
N GLY A 68 -1.95 -7.85 9.77
CA GLY A 68 -3.12 -8.51 10.35
C GLY A 68 -4.46 -8.02 9.81
N VAL A 69 -4.47 -7.34 8.66
CA VAL A 69 -5.69 -6.86 7.99
C VAL A 69 -6.50 -8.03 7.42
N VAL A 70 -5.81 -9.06 6.94
CA VAL A 70 -6.40 -10.29 6.40
C VAL A 70 -5.74 -11.50 7.07
N ASP A 71 -6.52 -12.55 7.38
CA ASP A 71 -5.95 -13.79 7.93
C ASP A 71 -5.01 -14.44 6.90
N HIS A 72 -3.85 -14.89 7.39
CA HIS A 72 -2.79 -15.50 6.58
C HIS A 72 -3.29 -16.75 5.84
N LYS A 73 -4.26 -17.47 6.43
CA LYS A 73 -4.91 -18.64 5.81
C LYS A 73 -5.75 -18.27 4.58
N THR A 74 -6.45 -17.14 4.62
CA THR A 74 -7.26 -16.64 3.50
C THR A 74 -6.38 -16.19 2.35
N VAL A 75 -5.24 -15.56 2.65
CA VAL A 75 -4.28 -15.09 1.65
C VAL A 75 -3.59 -16.27 0.93
N ALA A 76 -3.13 -17.29 1.67
CA ALA A 76 -2.49 -18.46 1.08
C ALA A 76 -3.43 -19.29 0.17
N SER A 77 -4.74 -19.26 0.42
CA SER A 77 -5.75 -19.96 -0.38
C SER A 77 -6.17 -19.21 -1.65
N SER A 78 -5.73 -17.96 -1.82
CA SER A 78 -6.12 -17.09 -2.96
C SER A 78 -5.06 -17.03 -4.07
N LEU A 79 -3.97 -17.79 -3.92
CA LEU A 79 -2.98 -18.08 -4.96
C LEU A 79 -3.36 -19.35 -5.73
#